data_AF-A0A1V3IX03-F1
#
_entry.id   AF-A0A1V3IX03-F1
#
_cell.length_a   1.000
_cell.length_b   1.000
_cell.length_c   1.000
_cell.angle_alpha   90.00
_cell.angle_beta   90.00
_cell.angle_gamma   90.00
#
_symmetry.space_group_name_H-M   'P 1'
#
loop_
_entity.id
_entity.type
_entity.pdbx_description
1 polymer ?
#
loop_
_entity_poly.entity_id
_entity_poly.type
_entity_poly.pdbx_seq_one_letter_code
_entity_poly.pdbx_strand_id
1 'polypeptide(L)'
;MSTGAENIALYPKLKEQLAIENLHNVVTKNPVLEHAAFGKGNLTINGIFSRQEVDRLAQEWVGNGAIRNSDGGLTSADGTRRYRPAKNKSNSPYAITGVQANFERITQTYDKNKGKYIEKSESNLHFNVKE
;
A
#
# COMPACT_ATOMS: atom_id res chain seq x y z
N MET A 1 -36.06 17.12 -5.39
CA MET A 1 -34.86 18.00 -5.41
C MET A 1 -33.99 17.56 -4.25
N SER A 2 -32.77 17.07 -4.51
CA SER A 2 -31.85 16.68 -3.42
C SER A 2 -31.34 17.93 -2.73
N THR A 3 -31.39 17.94 -1.40
CA THR A 3 -30.92 19.07 -0.60
C THR A 3 -29.39 19.08 -0.57
N GLY A 4 -28.74 20.25 -0.55
CA GLY A 4 -27.28 20.34 -0.48
C GLY A 4 -26.67 19.58 0.71
N ALA A 5 -27.44 19.37 1.78
CA ALA A 5 -27.04 18.61 2.97
C ALA A 5 -26.94 17.09 2.72
N GLU A 6 -27.83 16.52 1.90
CA GLU A 6 -27.76 15.09 1.51
C GLU A 6 -26.48 14.80 0.72
N ASN A 7 -26.12 15.69 -0.20
CA ASN A 7 -24.89 15.57 -0.99
C ASN A 7 -23.65 15.60 -0.08
N ILE A 8 -23.56 16.54 0.86
CA ILE A 8 -22.42 16.68 1.79
C ILE A 8 -22.21 15.43 2.65
N ALA A 9 -23.28 14.80 3.14
CA ALA A 9 -23.19 13.59 3.96
C ALA A 9 -22.86 12.32 3.16
N LEU A 10 -23.18 12.30 1.87
CA LEU A 10 -22.97 11.13 1.00
C LEU A 10 -21.54 11.06 0.45
N TYR A 11 -20.92 12.20 0.15
CA TYR A 11 -19.59 12.23 -0.46
C TYR A 11 -18.50 11.45 0.31
N PRO A 12 -18.38 11.56 1.65
CA PRO A 12 -17.38 10.79 2.39
C PRO A 12 -17.60 9.27 2.29
N LYS A 13 -18.86 8.83 2.38
CA LYS A 13 -19.23 7.41 2.27
C LYS A 13 -18.89 6.85 0.90
N LEU A 14 -19.20 7.59 -0.16
CA LEU A 14 -18.88 7.18 -1.53
C LEU A 14 -17.37 7.08 -1.76
N LYS A 15 -16.57 7.99 -1.19
CA LYS A 15 -15.10 7.92 -1.25
C LYS A 15 -14.56 6.68 -0.56
N GLU A 16 -15.09 6.35 0.61
CA GLU A 16 -14.71 5.14 1.35
C GLU A 16 -15.08 3.86 0.58
N GLN A 17 -16.30 3.79 0.05
CA GLN A 17 -16.74 2.67 -0.79
C GLN A 17 -15.84 2.49 -2.01
N LEU A 18 -15.54 3.57 -2.73
CA LEU A 18 -14.64 3.53 -3.90
C LEU A 18 -13.22 3.09 -3.51
N ALA A 19 -12.71 3.51 -2.36
CA ALA A 19 -11.40 3.06 -1.87
C ALA A 19 -11.39 1.55 -1.60
N ILE A 20 -12.44 1.01 -0.98
CA ILE A 20 -12.60 -0.42 -0.70
C ILE A 20 -12.74 -1.22 -2.01
N GLU A 21 -13.60 -0.76 -2.93
CA GLU A 21 -13.77 -1.39 -4.25
C GLU A 21 -12.45 -1.42 -5.04
N ASN A 22 -11.68 -0.33 -5.01
CA ASN A 22 -10.36 -0.29 -5.64
C ASN A 22 -9.40 -1.34 -5.05
N LEU A 23 -9.40 -1.52 -3.73
CA LEU A 23 -8.59 -2.56 -3.09
C LEU A 23 -9.04 -3.97 -3.51
N HIS A 24 -10.35 -4.22 -3.57
CA HIS A 24 -10.87 -5.50 -4.08
C HIS A 24 -10.43 -5.75 -5.52
N ASN A 25 -10.54 -4.76 -6.41
CA ASN A 25 -10.13 -4.89 -7.80
C ASN A 25 -8.64 -5.24 -7.93
N VAL A 26 -7.77 -4.62 -7.12
CA VAL A 26 -6.34 -4.93 -7.10
C VAL A 26 -6.08 -6.37 -6.66
N VAL A 27 -6.76 -6.84 -5.61
CA VAL A 27 -6.59 -8.21 -5.08
C VAL A 27 -7.19 -9.26 -6.01
N THR A 28 -8.35 -9.01 -6.61
CA THR A 28 -8.95 -9.92 -7.61
C THR A 28 -7.98 -10.15 -8.78
N LYS A 29 -7.28 -9.10 -9.23
CA LYS A 29 -6.27 -9.22 -10.28
C LYS A 29 -4.94 -9.81 -9.79
N ASN A 30 -4.54 -9.52 -8.55
CA ASN A 30 -3.30 -9.99 -7.95
C ASN A 30 -3.53 -10.48 -6.51
N PRO A 31 -3.97 -11.74 -6.31
CA PRO A 31 -4.31 -12.26 -4.99
C PRO A 31 -3.15 -12.20 -3.99
N VAL A 32 -1.92 -12.24 -4.48
CA VAL A 32 -0.70 -12.10 -3.67
C VAL A 32 -0.66 -10.80 -2.84
N LEU A 33 -1.38 -9.75 -3.24
CA LEU A 33 -1.46 -8.46 -2.56
C LEU A 33 -2.54 -8.39 -1.47
N GLU A 34 -3.26 -9.49 -1.19
CA GLU A 34 -4.38 -9.52 -0.24
C GLU A 34 -4.00 -8.99 1.15
N HIS A 35 -2.84 -9.38 1.69
CA HIS A 35 -2.40 -8.87 3.00
C HIS A 35 -2.10 -7.37 2.96
N ALA A 36 -1.53 -6.86 1.86
CA ALA A 36 -1.32 -5.43 1.72
C ALA A 36 -2.68 -4.70 1.71
N ALA A 37 -3.67 -5.21 1.00
CA ALA A 37 -4.99 -4.60 0.90
C ALA A 37 -5.82 -4.68 2.19
N PHE A 38 -5.90 -5.84 2.82
CA PHE A 38 -6.89 -6.12 3.89
C PHE A 38 -6.28 -6.68 5.17
N GLY A 39 -4.98 -6.98 5.17
CA GLY A 39 -4.27 -7.45 6.35
C GLY A 39 -4.00 -6.36 7.38
N LYS A 40 -3.30 -6.77 8.45
CA LYS A 40 -2.78 -5.89 9.51
C LYS A 40 -1.36 -6.28 9.89
N GLY A 41 -0.54 -5.29 10.20
CA GLY A 41 0.87 -5.50 10.57
C GLY A 41 1.71 -6.08 9.43
N ASN A 42 2.87 -6.64 9.80
CA ASN A 42 3.83 -7.19 8.84
C ASN A 42 3.48 -8.63 8.48
N LEU A 43 3.51 -8.97 7.19
CA LEU A 43 3.51 -10.35 6.70
C LEU A 43 4.63 -10.49 5.67
N THR A 44 5.42 -11.56 5.79
CA THR A 44 6.33 -11.98 4.73
C THR A 44 5.72 -13.15 4.02
N ILE A 45 5.51 -13.03 2.72
CA ILE A 45 4.93 -14.14 1.94
C ILE A 45 6.02 -15.15 1.58
N ASN A 46 5.64 -16.42 1.54
CA ASN A 46 6.52 -17.49 1.08
C ASN A 46 6.79 -17.34 -0.42
N GLY A 47 8.01 -17.70 -0.84
CA GLY A 47 8.46 -17.61 -2.23
C GLY A 47 9.48 -16.50 -2.46
N ILE A 48 10.02 -16.50 -3.67
CA ILE A 48 11.03 -15.52 -4.14
C ILE A 48 10.52 -14.96 -5.46
N PHE A 49 10.45 -13.64 -5.55
CA PHE A 49 9.95 -12.91 -6.72
C PHE A 49 11.12 -12.31 -7.51
N SER A 50 10.98 -12.17 -8.81
CA SER A 50 11.87 -11.37 -9.63
C SER A 50 11.58 -9.87 -9.47
N ARG A 51 12.58 -9.02 -9.75
CA ARG A 51 12.39 -7.56 -9.76
C ARG A 51 11.27 -7.14 -10.72
N GLN A 52 11.19 -7.77 -11.90
CA GLN A 52 10.17 -7.45 -12.90
C GLN A 52 8.75 -7.75 -12.41
N GLU A 53 8.55 -8.88 -11.72
CA GLU A 53 7.25 -9.22 -11.12
C GLU A 53 6.86 -8.21 -10.04
N VAL A 54 7.82 -7.86 -9.18
CA VAL A 54 7.61 -6.86 -8.12
C VAL A 54 7.26 -5.50 -8.71
N ASP A 55 7.98 -5.06 -9.74
CA ASP A 55 7.73 -3.76 -10.38
C ASP A 55 6.37 -3.73 -11.08
N ARG A 56 5.94 -4.82 -11.74
CA ARG A 56 4.57 -4.94 -12.27
C ARG A 56 3.54 -4.79 -11.15
N LEU A 57 3.71 -5.55 -10.07
CA LEU A 57 2.80 -5.50 -8.92
C LEU A 57 2.80 -4.14 -8.24
N ALA A 58 3.94 -3.44 -8.21
CA ALA A 58 4.05 -2.08 -7.68
C ALA A 58 3.15 -1.11 -8.42
N GLN A 59 3.17 -1.14 -9.77
CA GLN A 59 2.30 -0.28 -10.59
C GLN A 59 0.81 -0.58 -10.34
N GLU A 60 0.45 -1.86 -10.27
CA GLU A 60 -0.95 -2.26 -10.01
C GLU A 60 -1.40 -1.90 -8.59
N TRP A 61 -0.48 -1.97 -7.63
CA TRP A 61 -0.74 -1.60 -6.24
C TRP A 61 -1.00 -0.11 -6.07
N VAL A 62 -0.18 0.77 -6.66
CA VAL A 62 -0.32 2.23 -6.47
C VAL A 62 -1.30 2.87 -7.45
N GLY A 63 -1.53 2.24 -8.60
CA GLY A 63 -2.42 2.71 -9.65
C GLY A 63 -1.90 3.94 -10.41
N ASN A 64 -2.75 4.43 -11.33
CA ASN A 64 -2.43 5.58 -12.16
C ASN A 64 -2.26 6.87 -11.34
N GLY A 65 -1.37 7.75 -11.80
CA GLY A 65 -1.09 9.03 -11.12
C GLY A 65 -0.24 8.89 -9.86
N ALA A 66 0.36 7.72 -9.63
CA ALA A 66 1.27 7.51 -8.50
C ALA A 66 2.47 8.47 -8.55
N ILE A 67 2.87 8.91 -7.38
CA ILE A 67 3.97 9.83 -7.14
C ILE A 67 5.23 8.99 -6.91
N ARG A 68 6.29 9.30 -7.66
CA ARG A 68 7.60 8.70 -7.44
C ARG A 68 8.29 9.34 -6.24
N ASN A 69 8.68 8.51 -5.28
CA ASN A 69 9.42 8.92 -4.10
C ASN A 69 10.92 9.06 -4.43
N SER A 70 11.64 9.88 -3.68
CA SER A 70 13.09 10.09 -3.86
C SER A 70 13.92 8.81 -3.69
N ASP A 71 13.38 7.83 -2.99
CA ASP A 71 14.04 6.57 -2.68
C ASP A 71 13.79 5.48 -3.73
N GLY A 72 13.13 5.83 -4.85
CA GLY A 72 12.74 4.95 -5.94
C GLY A 72 11.37 4.29 -5.75
N GLY A 73 10.72 4.47 -4.60
CA GLY A 73 9.39 3.94 -4.33
C GLY A 73 8.27 4.71 -5.03
N LEU A 74 7.05 4.26 -4.79
CA LEU A 74 5.83 4.84 -5.35
C LEU A 74 4.80 5.04 -4.23
N THR A 75 4.03 6.11 -4.33
CA THR A 75 2.88 6.39 -3.47
C THR A 75 1.66 6.64 -4.35
N SER A 76 0.53 6.01 -4.05
CA SER A 76 -0.71 6.25 -4.79
C SER A 76 -1.13 7.72 -4.72
N ALA A 77 -1.89 8.18 -5.71
CA ALA A 77 -2.30 9.60 -5.80
C ALA A 77 -3.10 10.08 -4.58
N ASP A 78 -3.84 9.18 -3.92
CA ASP A 78 -4.60 9.43 -2.70
C ASP A 78 -3.79 9.25 -1.41
N GLY A 79 -2.51 8.86 -1.51
CA GLY A 79 -1.61 8.67 -0.37
C GLY A 79 -1.85 7.40 0.47
N THR A 80 -2.84 6.57 0.11
CA THR A 80 -3.27 5.43 0.95
C THR A 80 -2.49 4.14 0.70
N ARG A 81 -1.69 4.08 -0.38
CA ARG A 81 -0.93 2.87 -0.76
C ARG A 81 0.50 3.26 -1.13
N ARG A 82 1.46 2.49 -0.64
CA ARG A 82 2.88 2.71 -0.88
C ARG A 82 3.59 1.45 -1.31
N TYR A 83 4.49 1.59 -2.26
CA TYR A 83 5.49 0.60 -2.64
C TYR A 83 6.87 1.11 -2.23
N ARG A 84 7.62 0.29 -1.49
CA ARG A 84 9.05 0.52 -1.23
C ARG A 84 9.86 -0.51 -2.02
N PRO A 85 10.83 -0.07 -2.83
CA PRO A 85 11.48 -0.93 -3.80
C PRO A 85 12.40 -1.94 -3.13
N ALA A 86 12.74 -2.99 -3.87
CA ALA A 86 13.65 -4.03 -3.45
C ALA A 86 15.00 -3.45 -3.00
N LYS A 87 15.26 -3.52 -1.69
CA LYS A 87 16.50 -3.02 -1.06
C LYS A 87 17.15 -4.12 -0.21
N ASN A 88 18.47 -4.03 -0.09
CA ASN A 88 19.24 -4.86 0.82
C ASN A 88 18.76 -4.63 2.25
N LYS A 89 18.40 -5.74 2.91
CA LYS A 89 17.98 -5.81 4.30
C LYS A 89 18.73 -6.95 4.99
N SER A 90 20.05 -6.86 4.97
CA SER A 90 20.99 -7.83 5.53
C SER A 90 20.73 -8.18 7.01
N ASN A 91 20.04 -7.30 7.75
CA ASN A 91 19.72 -7.51 9.17
C ASN A 91 18.23 -7.83 9.43
N SER A 92 17.42 -8.08 8.39
CA SER A 92 15.99 -8.34 8.56
C SER A 92 15.72 -9.85 8.72
N PRO A 93 15.07 -10.30 9.81
CA PRO A 93 14.69 -11.71 9.97
C PRO A 93 13.63 -12.15 8.94
N TYR A 94 13.04 -11.18 8.23
CA TYR A 94 12.06 -11.42 7.19
C TYR A 94 12.69 -11.68 5.81
N ALA A 95 13.95 -11.28 5.60
CA ALA A 95 14.58 -11.24 4.28
C ALA A 95 15.40 -12.51 3.99
N ILE A 96 14.76 -13.57 3.52
CA ILE A 96 15.43 -14.86 3.24
C ILE A 96 16.55 -14.70 2.20
N THR A 97 16.33 -13.86 1.17
CA THR A 97 17.35 -13.56 0.15
C THR A 97 18.28 -12.42 0.56
N GLY A 98 18.05 -11.78 1.71
CA GLY A 98 18.68 -10.52 2.07
C GLY A 98 18.12 -9.30 1.34
N VAL A 99 17.19 -9.46 0.39
CA VAL A 99 16.57 -8.36 -0.38
C VAL A 99 15.05 -8.41 -0.24
N GLN A 100 14.42 -7.27 0.07
CA GLN A 100 12.97 -7.19 0.15
C GLN A 100 12.38 -5.95 -0.48
N ALA A 101 11.23 -6.14 -1.10
CA ALA A 101 10.29 -5.09 -1.46
C ALA A 101 9.09 -5.10 -0.51
N ASN A 102 8.43 -3.95 -0.36
CA ASN A 102 7.31 -3.78 0.56
C ASN A 102 6.10 -3.13 -0.11
N PHE A 103 4.91 -3.61 0.24
CA PHE A 103 3.62 -3.04 -0.14
C PHE A 103 2.85 -2.68 1.12
N GLU A 104 2.53 -1.40 1.29
CA GLU A 104 1.97 -0.83 2.53
C GLU A 104 0.63 -0.17 2.26
N ARG A 105 -0.37 -0.45 3.11
CA ARG A 105 -1.59 0.36 3.22
C ARG A 105 -1.43 1.36 4.35
N ILE A 106 -1.62 2.63 4.04
CA ILE A 106 -1.33 3.78 4.91
C ILE A 106 -2.65 4.40 5.36
N THR A 107 -2.71 4.75 6.65
CA THR A 107 -3.76 5.58 7.23
C THR A 107 -3.16 6.83 7.84
N GLN A 108 -3.94 7.91 7.93
CA GLN A 108 -3.56 9.10 8.67
C GLN A 108 -4.12 9.03 10.10
N THR A 109 -3.24 9.17 11.08
CA THR A 109 -3.60 9.20 12.50
C THR A 109 -3.15 10.53 13.12
N TYR A 110 -4.00 11.19 13.91
CA TYR A 110 -3.59 12.40 14.62
C TYR A 110 -2.67 12.05 15.80
N ASP A 111 -1.42 12.51 15.75
CA ASP A 111 -0.47 12.38 16.85
C ASP A 111 -0.55 13.62 17.73
N LYS A 112 -1.14 13.46 18.93
CA LYS A 112 -1.31 14.54 19.91
C LYS A 112 0.01 15.15 20.38
N ASN A 113 1.08 14.35 20.46
CA ASN A 113 2.38 14.82 20.93
C ASN A 113 3.08 15.68 19.87
N LYS A 114 2.82 15.40 18.60
CA LYS A 114 3.38 16.16 17.47
C LYS A 114 2.45 17.27 16.97
N GLY A 115 1.22 17.33 17.47
CA GLY A 115 0.20 18.29 17.04
C GLY A 115 -0.15 18.20 15.55
N LYS A 116 0.00 17.01 14.93
CA LYS A 116 -0.22 16.83 13.50
C LYS A 116 -0.67 15.42 13.14
N TYR A 117 -1.31 15.28 11.98
CA TYR A 117 -1.54 13.97 11.37
C TYR A 117 -0.21 13.36 10.92
N ILE A 118 -0.04 12.08 11.24
CA ILE A 118 1.08 11.26 10.79
C ILE A 118 0.56 10.07 10.01
N GLU A 119 1.37 9.61 9.08
CA GLU A 119 1.11 8.38 8.35
C GLU A 119 1.44 7.18 9.23
N LYS A 120 0.57 6.17 9.21
CA LYS A 120 0.78 4.89 9.87
C LYS A 120 0.51 3.78 8.86
N SER A 121 1.47 2.86 8.73
CA SER A 121 1.25 1.61 7.99
C SER A 121 0.28 0.75 8.78
N GLU A 122 -0.89 0.47 8.21
CA GLU A 122 -1.86 -0.46 8.80
C GLU A 122 -1.49 -1.91 8.47
N SER A 123 -1.04 -2.14 7.24
CA SER A 123 -0.49 -3.41 6.76
C SER A 123 0.86 -3.17 6.08
N ASN A 124 1.70 -4.21 6.06
CA ASN A 124 2.97 -4.21 5.35
C ASN A 124 3.28 -5.62 4.85
N LEU A 125 3.18 -5.82 3.54
CA LEU A 125 3.48 -7.09 2.89
C LEU A 125 4.92 -7.06 2.38
N HIS A 126 5.71 -8.06 2.76
CA HIS A 126 7.12 -8.19 2.40
C HIS A 126 7.30 -9.30 1.38
N PHE A 127 7.95 -8.98 0.26
CA PHE A 127 8.36 -9.96 -0.74
C PHE A 127 9.86 -10.16 -0.65
N ASN A 128 10.30 -11.42 -0.61
CA ASN A 128 11.70 -11.75 -0.84
C ASN A 128 11.98 -11.66 -2.34
N VAL A 129 13.03 -10.94 -2.71
CA VAL A 129 13.33 -10.65 -4.11
C VAL A 129 14.66 -11.29 -4.48
N LYS A 130 14.71 -11.92 -5.66
CA LYS A 130 15.96 -12.39 -6.26
C LYS A 130 16.68 -11.19 -6.87
N GLU A 131 18.00 -11.08 -6.63
CA GLU A 131 18.80 -10.03 -7.26
C GLU A 131 18.73 -10.04 -8.79
#